data_AF-A0AAE5H4L0-F1
#
_entry.id   AF-A0AAE5H4L0-F1
#
_cell.length_a   1.000
_cell.length_b   1.000
_cell.length_c   1.000
_cell.angle_alpha   90.00
_cell.angle_beta   90.00
_cell.angle_gamma   90.00
#
_symmetry.space_group_name_H-M   'P 1'
#
loop_
_entity.id
_entity.type
_entity.pdbx_description
1 polymer ?
#
loop_
_entity_poly.entity_id
_entity_poly.type
_entity_poly.pdbx_seq_one_letter_code
_entity_poly.pdbx_strand_id
1 'polypeptide(L)' 'MLYLYTISIKLSCLSLILLLFRLVLNKNNINIFGNKEKRGLLITILVISIVPIINIFFAVSSIYASIFMKKEKFIKFINE' A
#
# COMPACT_ATOMS: atom_id res chain seq x y z
N MET A 1 -6.20 1.75 19.45
CA MET A 1 -5.91 2.36 18.13
C MET A 1 -4.77 1.66 17.41
N LEU A 2 -3.53 1.72 17.89
CA LEU A 2 -2.36 1.07 17.24
C LEU A 2 -2.56 -0.42 16.96
N TYR A 3 -3.16 -1.16 17.89
CA TYR A 3 -3.41 -2.59 17.73
C TYR A 3 -4.32 -2.92 16.53
N LEU A 4 -5.45 -2.21 16.40
CA LEU A 4 -6.36 -2.35 15.25
C LEU A 4 -5.66 -1.97 13.95
N TYR A 5 -4.87 -0.88 13.98
CA TYR A 5 -4.10 -0.42 12.83
C TYR A 5 -3.10 -1.50 12.36
N THR A 6 -2.31 -2.07 13.28
CA THR A 6 -1.37 -3.17 12.97
C THR A 6 -2.06 -4.41 12.40
N ILE A 7 -3.24 -4.76 12.92
CA ILE A 7 -4.04 -5.87 12.38
C ILE A 7 -4.50 -5.58 10.95
N SER A 8 -5.03 -4.39 10.69
CA SER A 8 -5.47 -3.98 9.35
C SER A 8 -4.35 -4.09 8.33
N ILE A 9 -3.12 -3.72 8.72
CA ILE A 9 -1.93 -3.80 7.89
C ILE A 9 -1.57 -5.25 7.58
N LYS A 10 -1.51 -6.10 8.61
CA LYS A 10 -1.21 -7.53 8.45
C LYS A 10 -2.24 -8.19 7.53
N LEU A 11 -3.54 -7.91 7.73
CA LEU A 11 -4.60 -8.42 6.87
C LEU A 11 -4.46 -7.93 5.42
N SER A 12 -4.15 -6.65 5.25
CA SER A 12 -3.99 -6.04 3.92
C SER A 12 -2.84 -6.66 3.15
N CYS A 13 -1.70 -6.88 3.82
CA CYS A 13 -0.52 -7.55 3.24
C CYS A 13 -0.82 -9.02 2.92
N LEU A 14 -1.50 -9.74 3.82
CA LEU A 14 -1.88 -11.13 3.62
C LEU A 14 -2.87 -11.28 2.45
N SER A 15 -3.83 -10.37 2.33
CA SER A 15 -4.75 -10.27 1.19
C SER A 15 -3.99 -10.01 -0.12
N LEU A 16 -3.03 -9.08 -0.12
CA LEU A 16 -2.21 -8.78 -1.30
C LEU A 16 -1.42 -10.01 -1.77
N ILE A 17 -0.78 -10.73 -0.84
CA ILE A 17 -0.03 -11.96 -1.14
C ILE A 17 -0.94 -13.03 -1.74
N LEU A 18 -2.10 -13.27 -1.15
CA LEU A 18 -3.07 -14.25 -1.67
C LEU A 18 -3.57 -13.87 -3.07
N LEU A 19 -3.77 -12.57 -3.32
CA LEU A 19 -4.22 -12.06 -4.60
C LEU A 19 -3.15 -12.22 -5.68
N LEU A 20 -1.89 -11.87 -5.37
CA LEU A 20 -0.75 -12.09 -6.26
C LEU A 20 -0.55 -13.58 -6.54
N PHE A 21 -0.67 -14.44 -5.52
CA PHE A 21 -0.54 -15.88 -5.69
C PHE A 21 -1.60 -16.44 -6.64
N ARG A 22 -2.88 -16.02 -6.50
CA ARG A 22 -3.95 -16.39 -7.43
C ARG A 22 -3.69 -15.88 -8.85
N LEU A 23 -3.19 -14.65 -9.00
CA LEU A 23 -2.84 -14.09 -10.31
C LEU A 23 -1.73 -14.89 -10.99
N VAL A 24 -0.70 -15.29 -10.25
CA VAL A 24 0.43 -16.07 -10.78
C VAL A 24 0.00 -17.48 -11.15
N LEU A 25 -0.74 -18.18 -10.27
CA LEU A 25 -1.22 -19.54 -10.54
C LEU A 25 -2.13 -19.61 -11.75
N ASN A 26 -3.04 -18.64 -11.88
CA ASN A 26 -4.02 -18.65 -12.96
C ASN A 26 -3.60 -17.77 -14.15
N LYS A 27 -2.33 -17.34 -14.25
CA LYS A 27 -1.89 -16.37 -15.28
C LYS A 27 -2.27 -16.78 -16.71
N ASN A 28 -2.27 -18.09 -17.00
CA ASN A 28 -2.59 -18.64 -18.31
C ASN A 28 -4.10 -18.69 -18.59
N ASN A 29 -4.94 -18.70 -17.56
CA ASN A 29 -6.41 -18.80 -17.66
C ASN A 29 -7.12 -17.46 -17.48
N ILE A 30 -6.45 -16.45 -16.92
CA ILE A 30 -7.07 -15.14 -16.70
C ILE A 30 -6.88 -14.28 -17.94
N ASN A 31 -7.96 -14.09 -18.71
CA ASN A 31 -7.99 -13.11 -19.79
C ASN A 31 -8.18 -11.68 -19.25
N ILE A 32 -7.15 -11.13 -18.60
CA ILE A 32 -7.16 -9.78 -17.99
C ILE A 32 -7.25 -8.69 -19.07
N PHE A 33 -6.69 -8.94 -20.25
CA PHE A 33 -6.64 -7.97 -21.34
C PHE A 33 -7.93 -7.92 -22.17
N GLY A 34 -8.71 -9.00 -22.20
CA GLY A 34 -9.94 -9.07 -23.00
C GLY A 34 -11.18 -8.42 -22.38
N ASN A 35 -11.19 -8.10 -21.08
CA ASN A 35 -12.37 -7.57 -20.41
C ASN A 35 -12.03 -6.36 -19.51
N LYS A 36 -12.50 -5.17 -19.92
CA LYS A 36 -12.27 -3.88 -19.25
C LYS A 36 -12.81 -3.86 -17.81
N GLU A 37 -13.96 -4.47 -17.55
CA GLU A 37 -14.56 -4.48 -16.21
C GLU A 37 -13.73 -5.30 -15.24
N LYS A 38 -13.30 -6.51 -15.64
CA LYS A 38 -12.43 -7.38 -14.83
C LYS A 38 -11.09 -6.71 -14.53
N ARG A 39 -10.55 -5.95 -15.49
CA ARG A 39 -9.32 -5.17 -15.31
C ARG A 39 -9.53 -4.03 -14.30
N GLY A 40 -10.62 -3.30 -14.38
CA GLY A 40 -10.97 -2.26 -13.42
C GLY A 40 -11.07 -2.81 -12.00
N LEU A 41 -11.78 -3.92 -11.84
CA LEU A 41 -11.97 -4.59 -10.55
C LEU A 41 -10.64 -5.05 -9.94
N LEU A 42 -9.73 -5.60 -10.76
CA LEU A 42 -8.37 -5.96 -10.35
C LEU A 42 -7.56 -4.76 -9.85
N ILE A 43 -7.61 -3.64 -10.58
CA ILE A 43 -6.93 -2.40 -10.19
C ILE A 43 -7.49 -1.88 -8.87
N THR A 44 -8.82 -1.86 -8.72
CA THR A 44 -9.47 -1.41 -7.48
C THR A 44 -9.03 -2.24 -6.28
N ILE A 45 -9.00 -3.57 -6.39
CA ILE A 45 -8.55 -4.41 -5.28
C ILE A 45 -7.07 -4.16 -4.97
N LEU A 46 -6.22 -4.03 -5.99
CA LEU A 46 -4.80 -3.67 -5.80
C LEU A 46 -4.64 -2.35 -5.04
N VAL A 47 -5.40 -1.31 -5.43
CA VAL A 47 -5.35 -0.01 -4.76
C VAL A 47 -5.78 -0.13 -3.30
N ILE A 48 -6.91 -0.79 -3.02
CA ILE A 48 -7.42 -0.98 -1.65
C ILE A 48 -6.40 -1.73 -0.78
N SER A 49 -5.71 -2.73 -1.33
CA SER A 49 -4.68 -3.48 -0.61
C SER A 49 -3.38 -2.71 -0.42
N ILE A 50 -3.09 -1.69 -1.22
CA ILE A 50 -1.85 -0.90 -1.10
C ILE A 50 -2.04 0.32 -0.18
N VAL A 51 -3.24 0.90 -0.11
CA VAL A 51 -3.54 2.10 0.71
C VAL A 51 -3.04 1.98 2.16
N PRO A 52 -3.27 0.89 2.91
CA PRO A 52 -2.79 0.75 4.28
C PRO A 52 -1.26 0.74 4.37
N ILE A 53 -0.59 0.16 3.38
CA ILE A 53 0.88 0.07 3.31
C ILE A 53 1.49 1.46 3.09
N ILE A 54 0.95 2.22 2.13
CA ILE A 54 1.38 3.59 1.85
C ILE A 54 1.17 4.49 3.07
N ASN A 55 0.03 4.33 3.76
CA ASN A 55 -0.30 5.14 4.93
C ASN A 55 0.74 4.99 6.06
N ILE A 56 1.23 3.76 6.33
CA ILE A 56 2.31 3.53 7.30
C ILE A 56 3.59 4.20 6.84
N PHE A 57 3.94 4.05 5.57
CA PHE A 57 5.19 4.59 5.04
C PHE A 57 5.25 6.10 5.26
N PHE A 58 4.14 6.81 5.01
CA PHE A 58 4.02 8.24 5.33
C PHE A 58 4.04 8.52 6.83
N ALA A 59 3.34 7.73 7.65
CA ALA A 59 3.34 7.91 9.10
C ALA A 59 4.76 7.77 9.70
N VAL A 60 5.50 6.72 9.32
CA VAL A 60 6.88 6.48 9.76
C VAL A 60 7.80 7.57 9.25
N SER A 61 7.66 7.97 7.98
CA SER A 61 8.45 9.06 7.39
C SER A 61 8.20 10.39 8.10
N SER A 62 6.96 10.69 8.45
CA SER A 62 6.58 11.91 9.18
C SER A 62 7.14 11.92 10.61
N ILE A 63 7.07 10.79 11.31
CA ILE A 63 7.70 10.62 12.64
C ILE A 63 9.21 10.81 12.54
N TYR A 64 9.85 10.20 11.53
CA TYR A 64 11.28 10.36 11.29
C TYR A 64 11.65 11.82 11.03
N ALA A 65 10.91 12.49 10.14
CA ALA A 65 11.10 13.91 9.85
C ALA A 65 10.93 14.78 11.10
N SER A 66 9.95 14.45 11.96
CA SER A 66 9.63 15.26 13.14
C SER A 66 10.63 15.07 14.29
N ILE A 67 11.11 13.84 14.52
CA ILE A 67 11.92 13.50 15.70
C ILE A 67 13.41 13.48 15.39
N PHE A 68 13.80 12.91 14.24
CA PHE A 68 15.20 12.59 13.94
C PHE A 68 15.85 13.56 12.96
N MET A 69 15.07 14.39 12.27
CA MET A 69 15.60 15.37 11.32
C MET A 69 16.15 16.59 12.04
N LYS A 70 17.39 16.98 11.71
CA LYS A 70 17.97 18.24 12.21
C LYS A 70 17.07 19.41 11.82
N LYS A 71 16.86 20.35 12.75
CA LYS A 71 15.97 21.51 12.62
C LYS A 71 16.14 22.27 11.29
N GLU A 72 17.39 22.52 10.89
CA GLU A 72 17.70 23.21 9.62
C GLU A 72 17.23 22.44 8.38
N LYS A 73 17.45 21.11 8.36
CA LYS A 73 16.98 20.26 7.27
C LYS A 73 15.45 20.17 7.26
N PHE A 74 14.82 20.08 8.43
CA PHE A 74 13.37 20.06 8.55
C PHE A 74 12.73 21.34 8.01
N ILE A 75 13.26 22.51 8.37
CA ILE A 75 12.79 23.81 7.86
C ILE A 75 12.95 23.87 6.33
N LYS A 76 14.08 23.40 5.79
CA LYS A 76 14.29 23.35 4.34
C LYS A 76 13.29 22.42 3.65
N PHE A 77 13.02 21.25 4.22
CA PHE A 77 12.06 20.28 3.68
C PHE A 77 10.60 20.77 3.68
N ILE A 78 10.21 21.64 4.62
CA ILE A 78 8.86 22.22 4.68
C ILE A 78 8.69 23.38 3.68
N ASN A 79 9.75 24.15 3.44
CA ASN A 79 9.71 25.38 2.64
C ASN A 79 10.05 25.17 1.15
N GLU A 80 10.43 23.97 0.73
CA GLU A 80 10.82 23.61 -0.64
C GLU A 80 9.82 22.59 -1.21
#